data_AF-E2BYZ1-F1
#
_entry.id   AF-E2BYZ1-F1
#
_cell.length_a   1.000
_cell.length_b   1.000
_cell.length_c   1.000
_cell.angle_alpha   90.00
_cell.angle_beta   90.00
_cell.angle_gamma   90.00
#
_symmetry.space_group_name_H-M   'P 1'
#
loop_
_entity.id
_entity.type
_entity.pdbx_description
1 polymer ?
#
loop_
_entity_poly.entity_id
_entity_poly.type
_entity_poly.pdbx_seq_one_letter_code
_entity_poly.pdbx_strand_id
1 'polypeptide(L)'
;KYPLMKVEVKSFTIHSGVVGKTVDNVILRQIPKRIIVGFVDNKAFNGARHLNPFNFQDYGINFFSLNVDGTQILSKPLQPKFFGNEMFYAKAYHTLFSGTGIHFLNETNSISGENNPAGYILFAFNLTSYLSANYTDQWNLVKHDSVRMEVRFERALTTTINCLLYAEFESVLEINSRQVMVD
;
A
#
# COMPACT_ATOMS: atom_id res chain seq x y z
N LYS A 1 13.86 3.11 26.44
CA LYS A 1 12.98 2.68 25.34
C LYS A 1 13.13 3.68 24.21
N TYR A 2 13.50 3.24 23.01
CA TYR A 2 13.74 4.09 21.83
C TYR A 2 12.73 3.74 20.74
N PRO A 3 12.01 4.71 20.15
CA PRO A 3 11.07 4.41 19.08
C PRO A 3 11.82 3.95 17.82
N LEU A 4 11.30 2.92 17.16
CA LEU A 4 11.85 2.36 15.94
C LEU A 4 10.71 2.13 14.94
N MET A 5 10.95 2.48 13.67
CA MET A 5 10.04 2.13 12.59
C MET A 5 10.47 0.79 12.00
N LYS A 6 9.63 -0.23 12.15
CA LYS A 6 9.85 -1.52 11.52
C LYS A 6 9.12 -1.55 10.19
N VAL A 7 9.78 -2.05 9.16
CA VAL A 7 9.21 -2.20 7.82
C VAL A 7 9.09 -3.67 7.47
N GLU A 8 7.96 -4.06 6.88
CA GLU A 8 7.77 -5.38 6.29
C GLU A 8 7.27 -5.23 4.84
N VAL A 9 7.84 -6.03 3.93
CA VAL A 9 7.38 -6.10 2.55
C VAL A 9 6.88 -7.51 2.26
N LYS A 10 5.64 -7.63 1.79
CA LYS A 10 5.04 -8.87 1.32
C LYS A 10 4.74 -8.81 -0.16
N SER A 11 4.89 -9.93 -0.85
CA SER A 11 4.56 -10.07 -2.26
C SER A 11 3.52 -11.16 -2.47
N PHE A 12 2.51 -10.88 -3.29
CA PHE A 12 1.49 -11.85 -3.68
C PHE A 12 1.42 -11.96 -5.20
N THR A 13 1.55 -13.17 -5.73
CA THR A 13 1.40 -13.41 -7.16
C THR A 13 -0.08 -13.48 -7.54
N ILE A 14 -0.46 -12.75 -8.59
CA ILE A 14 -1.79 -12.74 -9.19
C ILE A 14 -1.64 -13.22 -10.63
N HIS A 15 -2.20 -14.40 -10.91
CA HIS A 15 -2.07 -15.05 -12.21
C HIS A 15 -2.86 -14.32 -13.31
N SER A 16 -2.39 -14.44 -14.55
CA SER A 16 -3.13 -14.01 -15.74
C SER A 16 -4.48 -14.72 -15.84
N GLY A 17 -5.45 -14.09 -16.51
CA GLY A 17 -6.78 -14.62 -16.76
C GLY A 17 -7.81 -14.28 -15.67
N VAL A 18 -7.38 -13.72 -14.54
CA VAL A 18 -8.29 -13.34 -13.44
C VAL A 18 -8.76 -11.89 -13.58
N VAL A 19 -9.97 -11.62 -13.10
CA VAL A 19 -10.58 -10.27 -13.05
C VAL A 19 -10.52 -9.64 -11.65
N GLY A 20 -9.92 -10.33 -10.68
CA GLY A 20 -9.72 -9.79 -9.35
C GLY A 20 -9.06 -10.78 -8.40
N LYS A 21 -8.65 -10.29 -7.24
CA LYS A 21 -8.02 -11.06 -6.17
C LYS A 21 -8.44 -10.49 -4.82
N THR A 22 -8.86 -11.38 -3.92
CA THR A 22 -8.90 -11.11 -2.49
C THR A 22 -7.70 -11.77 -1.83
N VAL A 23 -7.06 -11.06 -0.91
CA VAL A 23 -6.04 -11.60 -0.02
C VAL A 23 -6.49 -11.30 1.41
N ASP A 24 -6.80 -12.34 2.16
CA ASP A 24 -7.13 -12.25 3.58
C ASP A 24 -5.85 -12.34 4.42
N ASN A 25 -5.89 -11.77 5.63
CA ASN A 25 -4.79 -11.85 6.59
C ASN A 25 -3.44 -11.40 6.01
N VAL A 26 -3.46 -10.35 5.18
CA VAL A 26 -2.27 -9.81 4.53
C VAL A 26 -1.25 -9.39 5.57
N ILE A 27 -1.71 -8.85 6.69
CA ILE A 27 -0.92 -8.60 7.88
C ILE A 27 -1.62 -9.28 9.05
N LEU A 28 -0.80 -9.85 9.94
CA LEU A 28 -1.23 -10.58 11.11
C LEU A 28 -0.61 -9.94 12.34
N ARG A 29 -1.33 -10.02 13.47
CA ARG A 29 -0.91 -9.64 14.83
C ARG A 29 -0.80 -8.15 15.10
N GLN A 30 -0.18 -7.35 14.25
CA GLN A 30 -0.07 -5.91 14.50
C GLN A 30 -0.61 -5.17 13.28
N ILE A 31 -1.42 -4.15 13.49
CA ILE A 31 -1.82 -3.25 12.40
C ILE A 31 -0.65 -2.30 12.15
N PRO A 32 -0.16 -2.16 10.91
CA PRO A 32 0.84 -1.17 10.59
C PRO A 32 0.23 0.23 10.67
N LYS A 33 1.02 1.25 10.95
CA LYS A 33 0.58 2.64 10.83
C LYS A 33 0.28 3.04 9.39
N ARG A 34 0.96 2.40 8.43
CA ARG A 34 0.86 2.70 6.99
C ARG A 34 0.97 1.43 6.15
N ILE A 35 0.17 1.37 5.10
CA ILE A 35 0.29 0.37 4.03
C ILE A 35 0.43 1.10 2.70
N ILE A 36 1.41 0.70 1.89
CA ILE A 36 1.57 1.13 0.50
C ILE A 36 1.52 -0.11 -0.38
N VAL A 37 0.70 -0.06 -1.43
CA VAL A 37 0.50 -1.18 -2.35
C VAL A 37 0.81 -0.74 -3.77
N GLY A 38 1.58 -1.57 -4.49
CA GLY A 38 1.88 -1.40 -5.91
C GLY A 38 1.81 -2.73 -6.64
N PHE A 39 1.56 -2.68 -7.94
CA PHE A 39 1.50 -3.86 -8.80
C PHE A 39 2.59 -3.78 -9.86
N VAL A 40 3.29 -4.87 -10.10
CA VAL A 40 4.39 -4.93 -11.07
C VAL A 40 4.34 -6.23 -11.87
N ASP A 41 4.87 -6.22 -13.08
CA ASP A 41 4.98 -7.40 -13.93
C ASP A 41 5.81 -8.49 -13.22
N ASN A 42 5.33 -9.74 -13.26
CA ASN A 42 6.00 -10.83 -12.55
C ASN A 42 7.41 -11.09 -13.09
N LYS A 43 7.66 -10.92 -14.39
CA LYS A 43 9.01 -11.09 -14.97
C LYS A 43 9.92 -9.94 -14.54
N ALA A 44 9.41 -8.72 -14.48
CA ALA A 44 10.16 -7.56 -14.00
C ALA A 44 10.58 -7.75 -12.53
N PHE A 45 9.64 -8.18 -11.66
CA PHE A 45 9.91 -8.51 -10.27
C PHE A 45 11.00 -9.59 -10.11
N ASN A 46 11.00 -10.60 -10.98
CA ASN A 46 11.99 -11.68 -11.00
C ASN A 46 13.31 -11.32 -11.72
N GLY A 47 13.54 -10.04 -12.05
CA GLY A 47 14.83 -9.57 -12.56
C GLY A 47 15.04 -9.74 -14.07
N ALA A 48 13.97 -9.79 -14.87
CA ALA A 48 14.11 -9.73 -16.32
C ALA A 48 14.82 -8.42 -16.74
N ARG A 49 16.04 -8.56 -17.29
CA ARG A 49 16.99 -7.45 -17.53
C ARG A 49 16.45 -6.31 -18.41
N HIS A 50 15.45 -6.57 -19.24
CA HIS A 50 14.87 -5.59 -20.16
C HIS A 50 13.59 -4.93 -19.60
N LEU A 51 13.19 -5.28 -18.38
CA LEU A 51 12.01 -4.75 -17.71
C LEU A 51 12.40 -3.96 -16.46
N ASN A 52 11.56 -3.00 -16.07
CA ASN A 52 11.75 -2.18 -14.89
C ASN A 52 10.90 -2.71 -13.71
N PRO A 53 11.52 -3.17 -12.59
CA PRO A 53 10.78 -3.65 -11.41
C PRO A 53 10.11 -2.53 -10.61
N PHE A 54 10.37 -1.26 -10.92
CA PHE A 54 9.74 -0.09 -10.31
C PHE A 54 8.66 0.54 -11.19
N ASN A 55 8.28 -0.12 -12.29
CA ASN A 55 7.19 0.32 -13.15
C ASN A 55 5.86 -0.23 -12.63
N PHE A 56 5.20 0.56 -11.77
CA PHE A 56 3.92 0.23 -11.15
C PHE A 56 2.75 0.63 -12.06
N GLN A 57 2.27 -0.32 -12.86
CA GLN A 57 1.23 -0.06 -13.86
C GLN A 57 -0.19 -0.18 -13.28
N ASP A 58 -1.17 0.36 -14.00
CA ASP A 58 -2.58 0.33 -13.59
C ASP A 58 -3.19 -1.07 -13.71
N TYR A 59 -2.76 -1.87 -14.68
CA TYR A 59 -3.32 -3.19 -15.03
C TYR A 59 -4.85 -3.21 -15.19
N GLY A 60 -5.46 -2.07 -15.53
CA GLY A 60 -6.90 -1.91 -15.57
C GLY A 60 -7.59 -2.04 -14.22
N ILE A 61 -6.91 -1.75 -13.11
CA ILE A 61 -7.52 -1.74 -11.77
C ILE A 61 -8.70 -0.77 -11.80
N ASN A 62 -9.89 -1.27 -11.48
CA ASN A 62 -11.11 -0.48 -11.41
C ASN A 62 -11.76 -0.49 -10.02
N PHE A 63 -11.20 -1.28 -9.10
CA PHE A 63 -11.63 -1.38 -7.73
C PHE A 63 -10.45 -1.75 -6.84
N PHE A 64 -10.27 -1.03 -5.75
CA PHE A 64 -9.31 -1.37 -4.70
C PHE A 64 -9.86 -1.02 -3.31
N SER A 65 -9.86 -1.98 -2.40
CA SER A 65 -10.27 -1.78 -1.01
C SER A 65 -9.33 -2.44 -0.02
N LEU A 66 -9.24 -1.80 1.15
CA LEU A 66 -8.51 -2.29 2.30
C LEU A 66 -9.48 -2.28 3.49
N ASN A 67 -9.62 -3.43 4.14
CA ASN A 67 -10.48 -3.64 5.29
C ASN A 67 -9.64 -4.10 6.47
N VAL A 68 -9.94 -3.56 7.64
CA VAL A 68 -9.35 -3.96 8.92
C VAL A 68 -10.50 -4.46 9.79
N ASP A 69 -10.46 -5.73 10.17
CA ASP A 69 -11.50 -6.42 10.94
C ASP A 69 -12.94 -6.17 10.44
N GLY A 70 -13.11 -6.35 9.13
CA GLY A 70 -14.40 -6.18 8.46
C GLY A 70 -14.82 -4.72 8.24
N THR A 71 -14.16 -3.76 8.87
CA THR A 71 -14.40 -2.33 8.67
C THR A 71 -13.53 -1.81 7.53
N GLN A 72 -14.12 -1.10 6.58
CA GLN A 72 -13.36 -0.52 5.48
C GLN A 72 -12.62 0.75 5.93
N ILE A 73 -11.33 0.86 5.62
CA ILE A 73 -10.49 2.00 6.03
C ILE A 73 -10.92 3.30 5.34
N LEU A 74 -11.20 3.24 4.04
CA LEU A 74 -11.85 4.33 3.34
C LEU A 74 -13.36 4.12 3.35
N SER A 75 -14.14 5.17 3.62
CA SER A 75 -15.62 5.09 3.62
C SER A 75 -16.20 4.61 2.29
N LYS A 76 -15.43 4.69 1.20
CA LYS A 76 -15.74 4.12 -0.11
C LYS A 76 -14.48 3.49 -0.70
N PRO A 77 -14.57 2.30 -1.34
CA PRO A 77 -13.49 1.73 -2.14
C PRO A 77 -12.95 2.73 -3.16
N LEU A 78 -11.69 2.58 -3.52
CA LEU A 78 -11.15 3.29 -4.67
C LEU A 78 -11.71 2.64 -5.92
N GLN A 79 -12.23 3.45 -6.83
CA GLN A 79 -12.72 2.99 -8.13
C GLN A 79 -12.04 3.81 -9.23
N PRO A 80 -10.72 3.62 -9.43
CA PRO A 80 -10.01 4.41 -10.41
C PRO A 80 -10.44 4.03 -11.83
N LYS A 81 -10.38 5.01 -12.74
CA LYS A 81 -10.56 4.78 -14.18
C LYS A 81 -9.40 5.41 -14.92
N PHE A 82 -8.61 4.58 -15.58
CA PHE A 82 -7.38 4.98 -16.28
C PHE A 82 -7.56 5.13 -17.80
N PHE A 83 -8.70 4.71 -18.35
CA PHE A 83 -8.98 4.73 -19.79
C PHE A 83 -10.30 5.44 -20.13
N GLY A 84 -10.40 5.98 -21.35
CA GLY A 84 -11.61 6.64 -21.88
C GLY A 84 -11.60 8.17 -21.72
N ASN A 85 -12.71 8.81 -22.11
CA ASN A 85 -12.82 10.28 -22.17
C ASN A 85 -12.77 10.97 -20.80
N GLU A 86 -13.10 10.26 -19.72
CA GLU A 86 -13.03 10.75 -18.35
C GLU A 86 -12.15 9.82 -17.53
N MET A 87 -11.00 10.34 -17.10
CA MET A 87 -10.06 9.61 -16.25
C MET A 87 -10.36 9.95 -14.77
N PHE A 88 -10.65 8.94 -13.96
CA PHE A 88 -11.00 9.09 -12.55
C PHE A 88 -9.94 8.45 -11.65
N TYR A 89 -8.68 8.87 -11.75
CA TYR A 89 -7.60 8.37 -10.88
C TYR A 89 -7.13 9.37 -9.83
N ALA A 90 -7.67 10.59 -9.80
CA ALA A 90 -7.29 11.65 -8.86
C ALA A 90 -7.40 11.20 -7.40
N LYS A 91 -8.43 10.43 -7.04
CA LYS A 91 -8.59 9.89 -5.69
C LYS A 91 -7.52 8.85 -5.34
N ALA A 92 -7.14 7.99 -6.31
CA ALA A 92 -6.04 7.04 -6.14
C ALA A 92 -4.70 7.78 -5.94
N TYR A 93 -4.43 8.78 -6.77
CA TYR A 93 -3.26 9.66 -6.61
C TYR A 93 -3.24 10.38 -5.26
N HIS A 94 -4.37 10.95 -4.84
CA HIS A 94 -4.51 11.62 -3.54
C HIS A 94 -4.16 10.69 -2.38
N THR A 95 -4.44 9.37 -2.49
CA THR A 95 -4.07 8.43 -1.43
C THR A 95 -2.58 8.42 -1.15
N LEU A 96 -1.72 8.65 -2.14
CA LEU A 96 -0.27 8.74 -1.93
C LEU A 96 0.09 9.89 -0.99
N PHE A 97 -0.50 11.07 -1.17
CA PHE A 97 -0.23 12.23 -0.34
C PHE A 97 -0.82 12.08 1.06
N SER A 98 -2.09 11.69 1.15
CA SER A 98 -2.76 11.50 2.44
C SER A 98 -2.20 10.32 3.24
N GLY A 99 -1.79 9.25 2.55
CA GLY A 99 -1.27 8.03 3.15
C GLY A 99 0.17 8.18 3.64
N THR A 100 1.02 8.88 2.89
CA THR A 100 2.40 9.23 3.31
C THR A 100 2.45 10.39 4.31
N GLY A 101 1.31 11.07 4.52
CA GLY A 101 1.20 12.24 5.38
C GLY A 101 2.05 13.44 4.92
N ILE A 102 2.51 13.42 3.67
CA ILE A 102 3.11 14.57 2.96
C ILE A 102 2.03 15.61 2.67
N HIS A 103 0.76 15.23 2.77
CA HIS A 103 -0.37 16.13 2.59
C HIS A 103 -0.25 17.36 3.50
N PHE A 104 -0.21 18.56 2.89
CA PHE A 104 -0.02 19.87 3.53
C PHE A 104 1.39 20.20 4.04
N LEU A 105 2.39 19.34 3.79
CA LEU A 105 3.80 19.68 4.00
C LEU A 105 4.38 20.29 2.72
N ASN A 106 5.43 21.12 2.84
CA ASN A 106 6.20 21.60 1.69
C ASN A 106 7.19 20.52 1.19
N GLU A 107 6.67 19.30 1.09
CA GLU A 107 7.40 18.10 0.69
C GLU A 107 6.68 17.47 -0.50
N THR A 108 7.42 16.74 -1.33
CA THR A 108 6.88 16.07 -2.52
C THR A 108 7.43 14.66 -2.58
N ASN A 109 6.66 13.75 -3.19
CA ASN A 109 7.11 12.40 -3.51
C ASN A 109 7.68 12.29 -4.94
N SER A 110 7.86 13.43 -5.64
CA SER A 110 8.35 13.52 -7.03
C SER A 110 7.51 12.76 -8.08
N ILE A 111 6.33 12.26 -7.71
CA ILE A 111 5.37 11.64 -8.62
C ILE A 111 4.32 12.69 -8.95
N SER A 112 4.30 13.19 -10.19
CA SER A 112 3.25 14.10 -10.65
C SER A 112 1.94 13.34 -10.92
N GLY A 113 0.83 14.07 -10.99
CA GLY A 113 -0.46 13.49 -11.38
C GLY A 113 -0.45 12.85 -12.78
N GLU A 114 0.38 13.37 -13.69
CA GLU A 114 0.58 12.86 -15.04
C GLU A 114 1.52 11.64 -15.08
N ASN A 115 2.52 11.61 -14.20
CA ASN A 115 3.45 10.48 -14.10
C ASN A 115 2.77 9.27 -13.47
N ASN A 116 1.82 9.48 -12.56
CA ASN A 116 1.12 8.39 -11.89
C ASN A 116 0.58 7.32 -12.88
N PRO A 117 -0.28 7.64 -13.87
CA PRO A 117 -0.73 6.65 -14.85
C PRO A 117 0.38 6.14 -15.78
N ALA A 118 1.55 6.79 -15.83
CA ALA A 118 2.70 6.39 -16.65
C ALA A 118 3.67 5.41 -15.95
N GLY A 119 3.18 4.65 -14.95
CA GLY A 119 3.97 3.60 -14.30
C GLY A 119 4.35 3.86 -12.84
N TYR A 120 3.63 4.74 -12.14
CA TYR A 120 3.87 5.06 -10.72
C TYR A 120 2.61 4.90 -9.86
N ILE A 121 1.73 3.95 -10.21
CA ILE A 121 0.48 3.70 -9.49
C ILE A 121 0.74 2.95 -8.19
N LEU A 122 0.71 3.73 -7.12
CA LEU A 122 0.80 3.27 -5.75
C LEU A 122 -0.44 3.72 -4.97
N PHE A 123 -0.93 2.86 -4.09
CA PHE A 123 -2.04 3.13 -3.19
C PHE A 123 -1.55 3.17 -1.76
N ALA A 124 -1.68 4.31 -1.07
CA ALA A 124 -1.19 4.46 0.30
C ALA A 124 -2.34 4.70 1.28
N PHE A 125 -2.34 3.94 2.37
CA PHE A 125 -3.36 3.98 3.42
C PHE A 125 -2.68 4.28 4.75
N ASN A 126 -3.18 5.32 5.41
CA ASN A 126 -2.85 5.62 6.79
C ASN A 126 -3.87 4.90 7.68
N LEU A 127 -3.40 4.04 8.59
CA LEU A 127 -4.24 3.24 9.50
C LEU A 127 -4.23 3.77 10.94
N THR A 128 -3.51 4.86 11.20
CA THR A 128 -3.45 5.46 12.54
C THR A 128 -4.76 6.14 12.92
N SER A 129 -5.07 6.13 14.21
CA SER A 129 -6.17 6.93 14.73
C SER A 129 -5.77 8.41 14.62
N TYR A 130 -6.64 9.25 14.04
CA TYR A 130 -6.39 10.68 13.79
C TYR A 130 -5.37 11.04 12.69
N LEU A 131 -5.07 10.14 11.74
CA LEU A 131 -4.10 10.39 10.64
C LEU A 131 -2.69 10.75 11.14
N SER A 132 -2.35 10.33 12.36
CA SER A 132 -1.10 10.66 13.06
C SER A 132 0.15 9.91 12.60
N ALA A 133 0.12 9.14 11.50
CA ALA A 133 1.25 8.33 11.01
C ALA A 133 2.62 9.05 10.86
N ASN A 134 2.62 10.38 10.80
CA ASN A 134 3.83 11.22 10.74
C ASN A 134 4.20 11.90 12.07
N TYR A 135 3.36 11.80 13.10
CA TYR A 135 3.64 12.34 14.43
C TYR A 135 4.23 11.23 15.31
N THR A 136 5.46 11.41 15.76
CA THR A 136 6.18 10.46 16.64
C THR A 136 5.68 10.46 18.08
N ASP A 137 4.82 11.41 18.45
CA ASP A 137 4.49 11.72 19.84
C ASP A 137 3.16 11.09 20.28
N GLN A 138 2.43 10.42 19.38
CA GLN A 138 1.14 9.82 19.68
C GLN A 138 1.15 8.32 19.40
N TRP A 139 1.02 7.54 20.48
CA TRP A 139 1.08 6.09 20.43
C TRP A 139 -0.29 5.57 20.01
N ASN A 140 -0.33 4.83 18.89
CA ASN A 140 -1.52 4.07 18.55
C ASN A 140 -1.49 2.75 19.33
N LEU A 141 -2.60 2.41 20.00
CA LEU A 141 -2.72 1.12 20.67
C LEU A 141 -2.52 0.00 19.65
N VAL A 142 -1.61 -0.93 19.94
CA VAL A 142 -1.42 -2.15 19.14
C VAL A 142 -2.73 -2.94 19.19
N LYS A 143 -3.46 -2.90 18.08
CA LYS A 143 -4.67 -3.69 17.88
C LYS A 143 -4.32 -4.95 17.09
N HIS A 144 -4.82 -6.09 17.58
CA HIS A 144 -4.60 -7.40 16.99
C HIS A 144 -5.66 -7.68 15.92
N ASP A 145 -5.53 -6.99 14.78
CA ASP A 145 -6.57 -7.01 13.75
C ASP A 145 -6.01 -7.64 12.46
N SER A 146 -6.91 -8.21 11.68
CA SER A 146 -6.64 -8.80 10.37
C SER A 146 -6.83 -7.75 9.27
N VAL A 147 -5.84 -7.64 8.39
CA VAL A 147 -5.95 -6.78 7.20
C VAL A 147 -6.35 -7.63 6.00
N ARG A 148 -7.47 -7.28 5.37
CA ARG A 148 -7.97 -7.88 4.12
C ARG A 148 -7.86 -6.87 2.99
N MET A 149 -7.31 -7.31 1.86
CA MET A 149 -7.15 -6.50 0.66
C MET A 149 -7.94 -7.12 -0.50
N GLU A 150 -8.65 -6.30 -1.24
CA GLU A 150 -9.36 -6.72 -2.45
C GLU A 150 -9.02 -5.78 -3.61
N VAL A 151 -8.67 -6.38 -4.75
CA VAL A 151 -8.42 -5.69 -6.02
C VAL A 151 -9.26 -6.33 -7.11
N ARG A 152 -9.82 -5.50 -8.00
CA ARG A 152 -10.48 -5.97 -9.22
C ARG A 152 -9.99 -5.19 -10.43
N PHE A 153 -10.07 -5.85 -11.57
CA PHE A 153 -9.61 -5.37 -12.86
C PHE A 153 -10.80 -5.26 -13.81
N GLU A 154 -10.77 -4.27 -14.70
CA GLU A 154 -11.81 -4.07 -15.72
C GLU A 154 -11.88 -5.25 -16.69
N ARG A 155 -10.74 -5.88 -16.98
CA ARG A 155 -10.62 -7.06 -17.85
C ARG A 155 -9.71 -8.10 -17.20
N ALA A 156 -9.80 -9.33 -17.69
CA ALA A 156 -8.90 -10.39 -17.26
C ALA A 156 -7.44 -10.00 -17.54
N LEU A 157 -6.57 -10.19 -16.54
CA LEU A 157 -5.14 -9.87 -16.67
C LEU A 157 -4.51 -10.64 -17.82
N THR A 158 -3.77 -9.96 -18.70
CA THR A 158 -3.08 -10.60 -19.83
C THR A 158 -1.76 -11.25 -19.41
N THR A 159 -1.15 -10.75 -18.33
CA THR A 159 0.10 -11.27 -17.76
C THR A 159 -0.07 -11.56 -16.27
N THR A 160 0.82 -12.40 -15.73
CA THR A 160 0.90 -12.62 -14.29
C THR A 160 1.63 -11.42 -13.67
N ILE A 161 1.09 -10.90 -12.58
CA ILE A 161 1.64 -9.72 -11.87
C ILE A 161 1.96 -10.09 -10.41
N ASN A 162 2.83 -9.32 -9.78
CA ASN A 162 3.05 -9.36 -8.34
C ASN A 162 2.48 -8.10 -7.70
N CYS A 163 1.65 -8.29 -6.67
CA CYS A 163 1.23 -7.25 -5.75
C CYS A 163 2.29 -7.13 -4.65
N LEU A 164 2.91 -5.95 -4.53
CA LEU A 164 3.85 -5.61 -3.48
C LEU A 164 3.14 -4.79 -2.42
N LEU A 165 3.19 -5.25 -1.19
CA LEU A 165 2.63 -4.58 -0.03
C LEU A 165 3.76 -4.22 0.91
N TYR A 166 3.97 -2.92 1.09
CA TYR A 166 4.90 -2.33 2.03
C TYR A 166 4.12 -1.86 3.26
N ALA A 167 4.55 -2.27 4.45
CA ALA A 167 3.88 -1.98 5.71
C ALA A 167 4.86 -1.40 6.73
N GLU A 168 4.49 -0.28 7.36
CA GLU A 168 5.28 0.37 8.41
C GLU A 168 4.63 0.16 9.77
N PHE A 169 5.40 -0.29 10.75
CA PHE A 169 4.96 -0.55 12.12
C PHE A 169 5.70 0.36 13.09
N GLU A 170 5.00 0.76 14.15
CA GLU A 170 5.60 1.37 15.32
C GLU A 170 6.12 0.26 16.23
N SER A 171 7.41 0.32 16.58
CA SER A 171 8.10 -0.65 17.42
C SER A 171 8.98 0.08 18.43
N VAL A 172 9.34 -0.57 19.52
CA VAL A 172 10.16 0.00 20.59
C VAL A 172 11.38 -0.87 20.84
N LEU A 173 12.55 -0.23 20.75
CA LEU A 173 13.82 -0.82 21.15
C LEU A 173 14.06 -0.58 22.65
N GLU A 174 14.19 -1.65 23.41
CA GLU A 174 14.60 -1.61 24.81
C GLU A 174 16.03 -2.11 24.96
N ILE A 175 16.90 -1.25 25.49
CA ILE A 175 18.28 -1.60 25.79
C ILE A 175 18.41 -1.70 27.30
N ASN A 176 18.59 -2.92 27.79
CA ASN A 176 19.00 -3.19 29.17
C ASN A 176 20.51 -3.43 29.19
N SER A 177 21.13 -3.35 30.38
CA SER A 177 22.59 -3.45 30.56
C SER A 177 23.25 -4.73 30.02
N ARG A 178 22.47 -5.73 29.60
CA ARG A 178 22.95 -7.01 29.07
C ARG A 178 22.23 -7.49 27.80
N GLN A 179 21.12 -6.87 27.38
CA GLN A 179 20.28 -7.37 26.28
C GLN A 179 19.57 -6.24 25.54
N VAL A 180 19.39 -6.44 24.24
CA VAL A 180 18.63 -5.56 23.35
C VAL A 180 17.36 -6.30 22.93
N MET A 181 16.19 -5.76 23.25
CA MET A 181 14.87 -6.31 22.91
C MET A 181 14.16 -5.36 21.94
N VAL A 182 13.43 -5.93 20.96
CA VAL A 182 12.62 -5.18 19.99
C VAL A 182 11.20 -5.71 20.09
N ASP A 183 10.29 -4.87 20.56
CA ASP A 183 8.85 -5.16 20.65
C ASP A 183 8.05 -4.41 19.58
#